data_AF-A0A1V5CJY7-F1
#
_entry.id   AF-A0A1V5CJY7-F1
#
_cell.length_a   1.000
_cell.length_b   1.000
_cell.length_c   1.000
_cell.angle_alpha   90.00
_cell.angle_beta   90.00
_cell.angle_gamma   90.00
#
_symmetry.space_group_name_H-M   'P 1'
#
loop_
_entity.id
_entity.type
_entity.pdbx_description
1 polymer ?
#
loop_
_entity_poly.entity_id
_entity_poly.type
_entity_poly.pdbx_seq_one_letter_code
_entity_poly.pdbx_strand_id
1 'polypeptide(L)' 'MTGVTTATSGLSADHEPVLVQIIDLYRDLFLHNGYGALRVEMRFLKRGQKEIFVICGKEYRFVVDYPGERGTDKEVRTT' A
#
# COMPACT_ATOMS: atom_id res chain seq x y z
N MET A 1 -21.50 1.16 19.05
CA MET A 1 -20.80 0.68 17.83
C MET A 1 -19.35 1.10 17.97
N THR A 2 -18.49 0.17 18.37
CA THR A 2 -17.09 0.43 18.72
C THR A 2 -16.28 0.73 17.48
N GLY A 3 -15.88 1.99 17.30
CA GLY A 3 -14.92 2.39 16.29
C GLY A 3 -13.56 1.78 16.63
N VAL A 4 -13.10 0.86 15.77
CA VAL A 4 -11.73 0.38 15.82
C VAL A 4 -10.85 1.50 15.30
N THR A 5 -10.20 2.24 16.21
CA THR A 5 -9.07 3.11 15.87
C THR A 5 -7.82 2.25 15.88
N THR A 6 -7.54 1.53 14.78
CA THR A 6 -6.26 0.84 14.67
C THR A 6 -5.20 1.90 14.46
N ALA A 7 -4.36 2.11 15.49
CA ALA A 7 -3.16 2.89 15.35
C ALA A 7 -2.30 2.31 14.22
N THR A 8 -1.98 3.14 13.23
CA THR A 8 -1.03 2.85 12.14
C THR A 8 0.40 2.82 12.70
N SER A 9 0.67 1.99 13.70
CA SER A 9 1.98 1.88 14.33
C SER A 9 2.91 1.07 13.43
N GLY A 10 3.43 1.71 12.38
CA GLY A 10 4.40 1.12 11.48
C GLY A 10 4.48 1.72 10.07
N LEU A 11 3.54 2.58 9.67
CA LEU A 11 3.52 3.23 8.36
C LEU A 11 3.47 4.75 8.51
N SER A 12 4.10 5.47 7.59
CA SER A 12 4.09 6.93 7.52
C SER A 12 2.75 7.48 7.00
N ALA A 13 2.51 8.79 7.18
CA ALA A 13 1.24 9.44 6.88
C ALA A 13 0.87 9.45 5.38
N ASP A 14 1.83 9.24 4.49
CA ASP A 14 1.67 9.05 3.05
C ASP A 14 0.89 7.77 2.69
N HIS A 15 0.72 6.83 3.63
CA HIS A 15 -0.12 5.65 3.46
C HIS A 15 -1.62 5.92 3.66
N GLU A 16 -2.00 7.00 4.34
CA GLU A 16 -3.41 7.36 4.59
C GLU A 16 -4.27 7.37 3.31
N PRO A 17 -3.89 8.08 2.22
CA PRO A 17 -4.70 8.09 0.99
C PRO A 17 -4.86 6.70 0.35
N VAL A 18 -3.86 5.83 0.48
CA VAL A 18 -3.92 4.45 -0.04
C VAL A 18 -4.97 3.64 0.73
N LEU A 19 -4.96 3.75 2.06
CA LEU A 19 -5.88 3.04 2.93
C LEU A 19 -7.32 3.52 2.75
N VAL A 20 -7.53 4.83 2.68
CA VAL A 20 -8.84 5.43 2.38
C VAL A 20 -9.38 4.89 1.05
N GLN A 21 -8.56 4.88 -0.01
CA GLN A 21 -8.98 4.38 -1.32
C GLN A 21 -9.36 2.89 -1.28
N ILE A 22 -8.62 2.06 -0.56
CA ILE A 22 -8.93 0.64 -0.40
C ILE A 22 -10.26 0.44 0.34
N ILE A 23 -10.48 1.19 1.42
CA ILE A 23 -11.72 1.12 2.22
C ILE A 23 -12.93 1.49 1.35
N ASP A 24 -12.83 2.57 0.58
CA ASP A 24 -13.93 3.04 -0.26
C ASP A 24 -14.23 2.04 -1.39
N LEU A 25 -13.21 1.54 -2.08
CA LEU A 25 -13.41 0.51 -3.13
C LEU A 25 -13.95 -0.80 -2.57
N TYR A 26 -13.54 -1.18 -1.36
CA TYR A 26 -14.09 -2.36 -0.70
C TYR A 26 -15.57 -2.18 -0.37
N ARG A 27 -15.97 -1.01 0.14
CA ARG A 27 -17.39 -0.68 0.41
C ARG A 27 -18.22 -0.75 -0.86
N ASP A 28 -17.75 -0.12 -1.93
CA ASP A 28 -18.44 -0.12 -3.22
C ASP A 28 -18.59 -1.54 -3.75
N LEU A 29 -17.54 -2.34 -3.65
CA LEU A 29 -17.55 -3.73 -4.09
C LEU A 29 -18.51 -4.59 -3.25
N PHE A 30 -18.52 -4.40 -1.93
CA PHE A 30 -19.39 -5.14 -1.02
C PHE A 30 -20.87 -4.82 -1.22
N LEU A 31 -21.20 -3.56 -1.52
CA LEU A 31 -22.57 -3.11 -1.77
C LEU A 31 -23.05 -3.40 -3.20
N HIS A 32 -22.13 -3.79 -4.10
CA HIS A 32 -22.46 -4.08 -5.48
C HIS A 32 -23.09 -5.48 -5.62
N ASN A 33 -24.25 -5.55 -6.28
CA ASN A 33 -24.92 -6.81 -6.61
C ASN A 33 -24.31 -7.43 -7.87
N GLY A 34 -23.17 -8.10 -7.71
CA GLY A 34 -22.50 -8.81 -8.80
C GLY A 34 -21.09 -9.25 -8.44
N TYR A 35 -20.33 -9.70 -9.42
CA TYR A 35 -18.91 -9.98 -9.24
C TYR A 35 -18.09 -8.70 -9.43
N GLY A 36 -17.12 -8.49 -8.55
CA GLY A 36 -16.03 -7.57 -8.81
C GLY A 36 -14.78 -7.99 -8.05
N ALA A 37 -13.67 -7.35 -8.37
CA ALA A 37 -12.37 -7.71 -7.84
C ALA A 37 -11.62 -6.45 -7.42
N LEU A 38 -11.07 -6.48 -6.21
CA LEU A 38 -10.12 -5.52 -5.70
C LEU A 38 -8.73 -6.16 -5.72
N ARG A 39 -7.78 -5.56 -6.44
CA ARG A 39 -6.38 -6.00 -6.48
C ARG A 39 -5.49 -4.89 -5.96
N VAL A 40 -4.50 -5.28 -5.16
CA VAL A 40 -3.43 -4.38 -4.69
C VAL A 40 -2.11 -4.95 -5.18
N GLU A 41 -1.40 -4.21 -6.01
CA GLU A 41 -0.04 -4.56 -6.45
C GLU A 41 0.95 -3.57 -5.87
N MET A 42 2.13 -4.05 -5.48
CA MET A 42 3.22 -3.21 -4.98
C MET A 42 4.49 -3.47 -5.77
N ARG A 43 5.13 -2.42 -6.26
CA ARG A 43 6.40 -2.48 -6.99
C ARG A 43 7.46 -1.66 -6.27
N PHE A 44 8.66 -2.22 -6.15
CA PHE A 44 9.81 -1.48 -5.64
C PHE A 44 10.29 -0.50 -6.71
N LEU A 45 10.42 0.77 -6.34
CA LEU A 45 11.04 1.80 -7.17
C LEU A 45 12.46 2.03 -6.71
N LYS A 46 13.25 2.66 -7.59
CA LYS A 46 14.59 3.15 -7.23
C LYS A 46 14.46 4.19 -6.11
N ARG A 47 15.46 4.27 -5.23
CA ARG A 47 15.58 5.25 -4.11
C ARG A 47 14.71 4.94 -2.89
N GLY A 48 14.38 3.68 -2.64
CA GLY A 48 13.62 3.30 -1.44
C GLY A 48 12.21 3.89 -1.45
N GLN A 49 11.54 3.83 -2.60
CA GLN A 49 10.12 4.13 -2.72
C GLN A 49 9.39 2.87 -3.15
N LYS A 50 8.11 2.78 -2.81
CA LYS A 50 7.22 1.75 -3.33
C LYS A 50 6.09 2.42 -4.10
N GLU A 51 5.81 1.84 -5.25
CA GLU A 51 4.65 2.15 -6.04
C GLU A 51 3.54 1.16 -5.69
N ILE A 52 2.36 1.68 -5.38
CA ILE A 52 1.19 0.89 -5.02
C ILE A 52 0.11 1.14 -6.06
N PHE A 53 -0.35 0.07 -6.71
CA PHE A 53 -1.50 0.08 -7.59
C PHE A 53 -2.69 -0.52 -6.85
N VAL A 54 -3.81 0.20 -6.81
CA VAL A 54 -5.10 -0.28 -6.31
C VAL A 54 -6.05 -0.35 -7.50
N ILE A 55 -6.54 -1.54 -7.82
CA ILE A 55 -7.28 -1.80 -9.06
C ILE A 55 -8.65 -2.38 -8.72
N CYS A 56 -9.71 -1.70 -9.14
CA CYS A 56 -11.11 -2.15 -9.04
C CYS A 56 -11.90 -1.61 -10.23
N GLY A 57 -11.63 -2.14 -11.43
CA GLY A 57 -12.15 -1.62 -12.71
C GLY A 57 -11.42 -0.36 -13.19
N LYS A 58 -11.05 0.54 -12.27
CA LYS A 58 -10.12 1.65 -12.48
C LYS A 58 -8.82 1.39 -11.72
N GLU A 59 -7.70 1.83 -12.30
CA GLU A 59 -6.39 1.78 -11.68
C GLU A 59 -6.09 3.10 -10.95
N TYR A 60 -5.73 2.99 -9.68
CA TYR A 60 -5.23 4.09 -8.84
C TYR A 60 -3.78 3.82 -8.50
N ARG A 61 -2.93 4.82 -8.63
CA ARG A 61 -1.48 4.70 -8.42
C ARG A 61 -1.02 5.65 -7.32
N PHE A 62 -0.28 5.11 -6.38
CA PHE A 62 0.31 5.84 -5.26
C PHE A 62 1.81 5.56 -5.20
N VAL A 63 2.58 6.53 -4.74
CA VAL A 63 4.01 6.36 -4.46
C VAL A 63 4.21 6.73 -3.00
N VAL A 64 4.77 5.78 -2.24
CA VAL A 64 5.04 5.92 -0.81
C VAL A 64 6.52 5.69 -0.52
N ASP A 65 7.04 6.35 0.50
CA ASP A 65 8.44 6.16 0.90
C ASP A 65 8.60 4.82 1.63
N TYR A 66 9.66 4.08 1.31
CA TYR A 66 9.98 2.80 1.92
C TYR A 66 11.37 2.84 2.58
N PRO A 67 11.46 2.86 3.92
CA PRO A 67 12.74 3.03 4.62
C PRO A 67 13.69 1.83 4.50
N GLY A 68 13.24 0.71 3.94
CA GLY A 68 13.96 -0.57 3.93
C GLY A 68 15.05 -0.75 2.87
N GLU A 69 15.37 0.25 2.05
CA GLU A 69 16.42 0.16 1.02
C GLU A 69 17.62 1.10 1.22
N ARG A 70 17.93 1.51 2.46
CA ARG A 70 19.29 2.00 2.75
C ARG A 70 20.26 0.81 2.82
N GLY A 71 20.62 0.28 1.65
CA GLY A 71 21.78 -0.58 1.38
C GLY A 71 22.24 -1.50 2.52
N THR A 72 21.49 -2.56 2.81
CA THR A 72 22.06 -3.75 3.46
C THR A 72 22.67 -4.66 2.40
N ASP A 73 23.72 -4.16 1.75
CA ASP A 73 24.70 -4.98 1.06
C ASP A 73 26.07 -4.32 1.27
N LYS A 74 26.55 -4.36 2.53
CA LYS A 74 27.98 -4.24 2.76
C LYS A 74 28.55 -5.64 2.68
N GLU A 75 29.10 -5.94 1.51
CA GLU A 75 30.09 -7.00 1.26
C GLU A 75 31.09 -7.05 2.43
N VAL A 76 30.92 -8.00 3.34
CA VAL A 76 31.95 -8.35 4.32
C VAL A 76 32.87 -9.36 3.63
N ARG A 77 33.81 -8.85 2.83
CA ARG A 77 35.03 -9.61 2.50
C ARG A 77 35.82 -9.78 3.79
N THR A 78 35.60 -10.89 4.48
CA THR A 78 36.52 -11.34 5.53
C THR A 78 37.72 -11.97 4.81
N THR A 79 38.88 -11.33 4.97
CA THR A 79 40.20 -11.91 4.67
C THR A 79 40.65 -12.73 5.85
#